data_AF-A0A836GG03-F1
#
_entry.id   AF-A0A836GG03-F1
#
_cell.length_a   1.000
_cell.length_b   1.000
_cell.length_c   1.000
_cell.angle_alpha   90.00
_cell.angle_beta   90.00
_cell.angle_gamma   90.00
#
_symmetry.space_group_name_H-M   'P 1'
#
loop_
_entity.id
_entity.type
_entity.pdbx_description
1 polymer ?
#
loop_
_entity_poly.entity_id
_entity_poly.type
_entity_poly.pdbx_seq_one_letter_code
_entity_poly.pdbx_strand_id
1 'polypeptide(L)'
;MQGGLRRLAAGSGRAGGSSVVSPAMVTPSRALSVRTEDFFSKEAISHARRVSWAPHTTDKKTGAFAKLARSNFGDPLPESFHSEPYFEEEIEAYRAHHRPDVYVYKYNVSPTHLSLRE
;
A
#
# COMPACT_ATOMS: atom_id res chain seq x y z
N MET A 1 -20.94 -58.89 -37.89
CA MET A 1 -20.07 -59.45 -38.94
C MET A 1 -18.80 -58.61 -38.94
N GLN A 2 -17.78 -59.06 -38.19
CA GLN A 2 -16.50 -59.54 -38.75
C GLN A 2 -15.79 -58.46 -39.58
N GLY A 3 -14.74 -57.82 -39.06
CA GLY A 3 -13.37 -58.34 -39.05
C GLY A 3 -12.51 -57.32 -39.81
N GLY A 4 -11.21 -57.16 -39.66
CA GLY A 4 -10.18 -57.83 -38.90
C GLY A 4 -8.86 -57.08 -39.17
N LEU A 5 -7.93 -57.20 -38.23
CA LEU A 5 -6.57 -56.63 -38.20
C LEU A 5 -5.78 -56.78 -39.51
N ARG A 6 -4.90 -55.81 -39.81
CA ARG A 6 -3.50 -56.08 -40.18
C ARG A 6 -2.54 -55.04 -39.60
N ARG A 7 -1.64 -55.53 -38.74
CA ARG A 7 -0.39 -54.88 -38.34
C ARG A 7 0.60 -54.96 -39.51
N LEU A 8 1.41 -53.92 -39.68
CA LEU A 8 2.81 -54.09 -40.08
C LEU A 8 3.67 -53.25 -39.13
N ALA A 9 4.37 -53.97 -38.26
CA ALA A 9 5.48 -53.44 -37.50
C ALA A 9 6.70 -53.41 -38.44
N ALA A 10 7.36 -52.26 -38.53
CA ALA A 10 8.76 -52.18 -38.90
C ALA A 10 9.48 -51.48 -37.74
N GLY A 11 10.14 -52.29 -36.90
CA GLY A 11 11.13 -51.78 -35.97
C GLY A 11 12.46 -51.59 -36.69
N SER A 12 13.17 -50.52 -36.34
CA SER A 12 14.61 -50.50 -36.12
C SER A 12 15.09 -49.05 -36.24
N GLY A 13 15.46 -48.45 -35.11
CA GLY A 13 15.96 -47.08 -35.06
C GLY A 13 16.15 -46.60 -33.64
N ARG A 14 16.98 -47.30 -32.88
CA ARG A 14 17.46 -46.86 -31.56
C ARG A 14 18.55 -45.82 -31.82
N ALA A 15 18.26 -44.55 -31.60
CA ALA A 15 19.27 -43.52 -31.37
C ALA A 15 18.84 -42.73 -30.14
N GLY A 16 19.62 -42.88 -29.08
CA GLY A 16 19.39 -42.23 -27.80
C GLY A 16 19.38 -40.72 -27.94
N GLY A 17 18.32 -40.12 -27.43
CA GLY A 17 18.23 -38.70 -27.16
C GLY A 17 17.25 -38.55 -26.01
N SER A 18 17.72 -38.79 -24.79
CA SER A 18 16.96 -38.43 -23.60
C SER A 18 16.90 -36.90 -23.54
N SER A 19 15.98 -36.28 -24.27
CA SER A 19 15.59 -34.92 -23.96
C SER A 19 14.88 -35.00 -22.61
N VAL A 20 15.62 -34.67 -21.56
CA VAL A 20 15.06 -34.35 -20.25
C VAL A 20 14.03 -33.26 -20.52
N VAL A 21 12.76 -33.64 -20.59
CA VAL A 21 11.67 -32.67 -20.57
C VAL A 21 11.72 -32.12 -19.16
N SER A 22 12.42 -31.00 -18.98
CA SER A 22 12.36 -30.21 -17.77
C SER A 22 10.88 -30.06 -17.44
N PRO A 23 10.42 -30.39 -16.22
CA PRO A 23 9.09 -30.02 -15.81
C PRO A 23 9.10 -28.50 -15.83
N ALA A 24 8.52 -27.91 -16.89
CA ALA A 24 8.17 -26.50 -16.89
C ALA A 24 7.44 -26.32 -15.57
N MET A 25 7.99 -25.49 -14.68
CA MET A 25 7.30 -25.13 -13.45
C MET A 25 5.91 -24.66 -13.87
N VAL A 26 4.92 -25.53 -13.66
CA VAL A 26 3.52 -25.15 -13.75
C VAL A 26 3.35 -24.24 -12.54
N THR A 27 3.68 -22.97 -12.76
CA THR A 27 3.23 -21.92 -11.87
C THR A 27 1.72 -22.06 -11.88
N PRO A 28 1.06 -22.30 -10.72
CA PRO A 28 -0.38 -22.29 -10.69
C PRO A 28 -0.78 -20.87 -11.07
N SER A 29 -1.19 -20.66 -12.32
CA SER A 29 -1.83 -19.43 -12.75
C SER A 29 -3.16 -19.40 -12.02
N ARG A 30 -3.16 -18.85 -10.80
CA ARG A 30 -4.37 -18.65 -10.03
C ARG A 30 -5.25 -17.76 -10.89
N ALA A 31 -6.38 -18.28 -11.37
CA ALA A 31 -7.32 -17.49 -12.13
C ALA A 31 -7.84 -16.38 -11.20
N LEU A 32 -7.32 -15.17 -11.36
CA LEU A 32 -7.80 -13.98 -10.66
C LEU A 32 -9.06 -13.50 -11.39
N SER A 33 -10.11 -13.19 -10.64
CA SER A 33 -11.30 -12.55 -11.18
C SER A 33 -11.17 -11.03 -11.10
N VAL A 34 -11.98 -10.32 -11.88
CA VAL A 34 -12.13 -8.85 -11.75
C VAL A 34 -12.63 -8.52 -10.35
N ARG A 35 -11.99 -7.54 -9.68
CA ARG A 35 -12.34 -7.08 -8.33
C ARG A 35 -12.73 -5.62 -8.36
N THR A 36 -13.74 -5.26 -7.58
CA THR A 36 -14.21 -3.86 -7.50
C THR A 36 -13.21 -2.92 -6.84
N GLU A 37 -12.28 -3.46 -6.06
CA GLU A 37 -11.20 -2.70 -5.45
C GLU A 37 -10.23 -2.11 -6.50
N ASP A 38 -10.13 -2.73 -7.67
CA ASP A 38 -9.27 -2.28 -8.77
C ASP A 38 -9.92 -1.15 -9.59
N PHE A 39 -11.22 -0.92 -9.43
CA PHE A 39 -11.95 0.11 -10.18
C PHE A 39 -11.77 1.52 -9.60
N PHE A 40 -11.64 1.63 -8.28
CA PHE A 40 -11.63 2.92 -7.59
C PHE A 40 -10.32 3.13 -6.85
N SER A 41 -9.56 4.13 -7.30
CA SER A 41 -8.31 4.51 -6.64
C SER A 41 -8.57 5.17 -5.28
N LYS A 42 -7.70 4.87 -4.32
CA LYS A 42 -7.71 5.47 -2.98
C LYS A 42 -6.72 6.63 -2.90
N GLU A 43 -6.97 7.57 -1.99
CA GLU A 43 -6.03 8.67 -1.75
C GLU A 43 -4.74 8.16 -1.08
N ALA A 44 -3.59 8.60 -1.60
CA ALA A 44 -2.27 8.28 -1.08
C ALA A 44 -1.83 9.29 -0.01
N ILE A 45 -2.56 9.34 1.11
CA ILE A 45 -2.21 10.20 2.26
C ILE A 45 -1.28 9.47 3.24
N SER A 46 -0.25 10.18 3.73
CA SER A 46 0.67 9.63 4.73
C SER A 46 -0.04 9.40 6.07
N HIS A 47 0.50 8.48 6.88
CA HIS A 47 -0.09 8.16 8.18
C HIS A 47 -0.19 9.37 9.11
N ALA A 48 0.87 10.20 9.20
CA ALA A 48 0.90 11.39 10.04
C ALA A 48 -0.13 12.46 9.63
N ARG A 49 -0.46 12.57 8.33
CA ARG A 49 -1.46 13.53 7.83
C ARG A 49 -2.89 12.99 7.87
N ARG A 50 -3.04 11.69 8.12
CA ARG A 50 -4.32 10.99 8.14
C ARG A 50 -5.01 11.18 9.48
N VAL A 51 -6.29 11.56 9.44
CA VAL A 51 -7.06 11.83 10.66
C VAL A 51 -7.39 10.53 11.41
N SER A 52 -7.79 9.48 10.70
CA SER A 52 -8.06 8.17 11.29
C SER A 52 -8.01 7.05 10.25
N TRP A 53 -7.90 5.80 10.71
CA TRP A 53 -7.99 4.60 9.86
C TRP A 53 -9.41 4.04 9.71
N ALA A 54 -10.43 4.77 10.20
CA ALA A 54 -11.81 4.39 9.99
C ALA A 54 -12.16 4.34 8.49
N PRO A 55 -12.97 3.38 8.04
CA PRO A 55 -13.37 3.27 6.64
C PRO A 55 -14.19 4.47 6.15
N HIS A 56 -14.78 5.25 7.06
CA HIS A 56 -15.55 6.45 6.73
C HIS A 56 -14.69 7.70 6.52
N THR A 57 -13.40 7.65 6.86
CA THR A 57 -12.45 8.75 6.70
C THR A 57 -11.26 8.37 5.82
N THR A 58 -11.36 7.26 5.08
CA THR A 58 -10.35 6.85 4.08
C THR A 58 -10.37 7.73 2.83
N ASP A 59 -11.52 8.33 2.55
CA ASP A 59 -11.77 9.09 1.33
C ASP A 59 -11.26 10.53 1.46
N LYS A 60 -11.12 11.20 0.32
CA LYS A 60 -10.58 12.57 0.23
C LYS A 60 -11.32 13.55 1.14
N LYS A 61 -10.58 14.36 1.89
CA LYS A 61 -11.13 15.41 2.78
C LYS A 61 -12.06 16.38 2.04
N THR A 62 -11.72 16.74 0.80
CA THR A 62 -12.52 17.63 -0.07
C THR A 62 -13.86 17.01 -0.50
N GLY A 63 -14.01 15.68 -0.43
CA GLY A 63 -15.25 14.98 -0.77
C GLY A 63 -16.43 15.36 0.13
N ALA A 64 -16.17 15.70 1.40
CA ALA A 64 -17.21 16.21 2.30
C ALA A 64 -17.78 17.55 1.82
N PHE A 65 -16.90 18.47 1.39
CA PHE A 65 -17.29 19.77 0.85
C PHE A 65 -17.94 19.66 -0.52
N ALA A 66 -17.41 18.80 -1.40
CA ALA A 66 -18.02 18.51 -2.71
C ALA A 66 -19.46 17.98 -2.55
N LYS A 67 -19.67 17.05 -1.61
CA LYS A 67 -21.00 16.52 -1.26
C LYS A 67 -21.93 17.62 -0.75
N LEU A 68 -21.42 18.52 0.09
CA LEU A 68 -22.20 19.65 0.62
C LEU A 68 -22.62 20.61 -0.50
N ALA A 69 -21.69 20.96 -1.39
CA ALA A 69 -21.91 21.85 -2.52
C ALA A 69 -22.72 21.20 -3.67
N ARG A 70 -22.88 19.88 -3.65
CA ARG A 70 -23.50 19.09 -4.74
C ARG A 70 -22.80 19.31 -6.09
N SER A 71 -21.50 19.59 -6.06
CA SER A 71 -20.66 19.86 -7.23
C SER A 71 -19.40 18.99 -7.20
N ASN A 72 -18.84 18.74 -8.37
CA ASN A 72 -17.57 18.01 -8.48
C ASN A 72 -16.41 19.00 -8.53
N PHE A 73 -15.37 18.77 -7.71
CA PHE A 73 -14.12 19.51 -7.77
C PHE A 73 -13.05 18.67 -8.48
N GLY A 74 -12.38 19.26 -9.47
CA GLY A 74 -11.44 18.57 -10.36
C GLY A 74 -10.06 19.21 -10.38
N ASP A 75 -9.61 19.80 -9.26
CA ASP A 75 -8.30 20.44 -9.20
C ASP A 75 -7.17 19.40 -9.40
N PRO A 76 -6.36 19.54 -10.46
CA PRO A 76 -5.48 18.46 -10.92
C PRO A 76 -4.19 18.34 -10.09
N LEU A 77 -3.78 19.37 -9.36
CA LEU A 77 -2.52 19.41 -8.61
C LEU A 77 -2.76 20.03 -7.23
N PRO A 78 -3.07 19.23 -6.19
CA PRO A 78 -2.92 19.72 -4.84
C PRO A 78 -1.45 20.07 -4.55
N GLU A 79 -1.24 20.97 -3.61
CA GLU A 79 0.09 21.44 -3.19
C GLU A 79 1.07 20.28 -2.94
N SER A 80 2.22 20.33 -3.62
CA SER A 80 3.32 19.39 -3.43
C SER A 80 4.11 19.73 -2.18
N PHE A 81 4.70 18.72 -1.54
CA PHE A 81 5.73 18.98 -0.53
C PHE A 81 6.87 19.82 -1.15
N HIS A 82 7.43 20.72 -0.35
CA HIS A 82 8.64 21.45 -0.72
C HIS A 82 9.81 20.48 -0.90
N SER A 83 10.87 20.94 -1.58
CA SER A 83 12.12 20.17 -1.73
C SER A 83 12.74 19.78 -0.39
N GLU A 84 12.57 20.63 0.62
CA GLU A 84 13.08 20.44 1.97
C GLU A 84 11.93 20.60 2.99
N PRO A 85 11.09 19.57 3.17
CA PRO A 85 9.90 19.65 4.02
C PRO A 85 10.26 19.29 5.47
N TYR A 86 10.88 20.22 6.18
CA TYR A 86 11.16 20.09 7.61
C TYR A 86 9.97 20.58 8.45
N PHE A 87 9.57 19.76 9.43
CA PHE A 87 8.54 20.09 10.40
C PHE A 87 9.09 19.85 11.81
N GLU A 88 8.77 20.75 12.74
CA GLU A 88 9.09 20.57 14.15
C GLU A 88 8.22 19.49 14.79
N GLU A 89 8.67 18.93 15.92
CA GLU A 89 7.91 17.94 16.67
C GLU A 89 6.65 18.58 17.28
N GLU A 90 5.48 18.13 16.83
CA GLU A 90 4.21 18.53 17.41
C GLU A 90 3.95 17.77 18.72
N ILE A 91 3.46 18.48 19.74
CA ILE A 91 3.09 17.91 21.03
C ILE A 91 1.59 18.08 21.30
N GLU A 92 1.05 17.34 22.27
CA GLU A 92 -0.36 17.44 22.64
C GLU A 92 -0.81 18.88 22.87
N ALA A 93 -1.96 19.26 22.30
CA ALA A 93 -2.45 20.65 22.28
C ALA A 93 -2.46 21.33 23.66
N TYR A 94 -2.86 20.60 24.71
CA TYR A 94 -2.84 21.16 26.07
C TYR A 94 -1.41 21.39 26.58
N ARG A 95 -0.51 20.43 26.35
CA ARG A 95 0.88 20.48 26.82
C ARG A 95 1.71 21.52 26.07
N ALA A 96 1.37 21.83 24.82
CA ALA A 96 1.98 22.92 24.04
C ALA A 96 1.88 24.27 24.75
N HIS A 97 0.78 24.53 25.46
CA HIS A 97 0.53 25.82 26.09
C HIS A 97 0.67 25.83 27.61
N HIS A 98 0.64 24.66 28.25
CA HIS A 98 0.66 24.53 29.71
C HIS A 98 1.80 23.63 30.19
N ARG A 99 2.93 23.62 29.49
CA ARG A 99 4.12 22.89 29.93
C ARG A 99 4.65 23.54 31.21
N PRO A 100 4.69 22.81 32.35
CA PRO A 100 5.19 23.40 33.58
C PRO A 100 6.70 23.61 33.47
N ASP A 101 7.21 24.71 34.05
CA ASP A 101 8.64 25.02 34.06
C ASP A 101 9.38 24.22 35.15
N VAL A 102 9.39 22.90 35.01
CA VAL A 102 10.09 21.99 35.92
C VAL A 102 11.46 21.66 35.33
N TYR A 103 12.51 21.89 36.10
CA TYR A 103 13.87 21.57 35.71
C TYR A 103 14.60 20.78 36.79
N VAL A 104 15.50 19.89 36.34
CA VAL A 104 16.36 19.06 37.20
C VAL A 104 17.78 19.14 36.65
N TYR A 105 18.71 19.62 37.48
CA TYR A 105 20.10 19.89 37.08
C TYR A 105 20.18 20.79 35.84
N LYS A 106 20.46 20.21 34.65
CA LYS A 106 20.62 20.91 33.35
C LYS A 106 19.54 20.51 32.33
N TYR A 107 18.39 20.02 32.79
CA TYR A 107 17.35 19.52 31.91
C TYR A 107 15.99 20.06 32.33
N ASN A 108 15.21 20.51 31.35
CA ASN A 108 13.77 20.69 31.48
C ASN A 108 13.10 19.32 31.45
N VAL A 109 12.27 19.07 32.45
CA VAL A 109 11.57 17.80 32.63
C VAL A 109 10.07 18.05 32.55
N SER A 110 9.43 17.43 31.56
CA SER A 110 7.97 17.36 31.49
C SER A 110 7.54 15.89 31.50
N PRO A 111 6.27 15.58 31.82
CA PRO A 111 5.80 14.20 31.83
C PRO A 111 5.88 13.47 30.48
N THR A 112 6.11 14.19 29.37
CA THR A 112 6.26 13.60 28.02
C THR A 112 7.60 13.88 27.34
N HIS A 113 8.30 14.95 27.70
CA HIS A 113 9.51 15.38 26.99
C HIS A 113 10.62 15.81 27.96
N LEU A 114 11.86 15.53 27.56
CA LEU A 114 13.08 16.06 28.15
C LEU A 114 13.72 17.04 27.17
N SER A 115 14.21 18.18 27.64
CA SER A 115 15.03 19.09 26.83
C SER A 115 16.19 19.65 27.63
N LEU A 116 17.30 19.97 26.96
CA LEU A 116 18.46 20.59 27.60
C LEU A 116 18.09 22.00 28.08
N ARG A 117 18.57 22.37 29.27
CA ARG A 117 18.47 23.71 29.86
C ARG A 117 19.82 24.08 30.43
N GLU A 118 20.32 25.27 30.07
CA GLU A 118 21.61 25.79 30.54
C GLU A 118 21.66 26.01 32.05
#